data_AF-A0A960WLM7-F1
#
_entry.id   AF-A0A960WLM7-F1
#
_cell.length_a   1.000
_cell.length_b   1.000
_cell.length_c   1.000
_cell.angle_alpha   90.00
_cell.angle_beta   90.00
_cell.angle_gamma   90.00
#
_symmetry.space_group_name_H-M   'P 1'
#
loop_
_entity.id
_entity.type
_entity.pdbx_description
1 polymer ?
#
loop_
_entity_poly.entity_id
_entity_poly.type
_entity_poly.pdbx_seq_one_letter_code
_entity_poly.pdbx_strand_id
1 'polypeptide(L)'
;PFGMREPVLPLLLLAVLLKYPETMNLYREGSFVPVLNIETFEILMRRPEKFSIKFFKLDGLKETFFTELEKAFFTGNLSPTYREASQNMGRSGLMKVIRPLVKNVAHLPRYTRKTKSISVEAQNLLKTILAAREPDALLFRDLPIALGLPLVSLKQTDSEKARILSRKTLETLKELEDAYPRLLRQIRTMLCEAFQEKQEAELKSRLNVLGSTLVDRVIEPELKRFVRAAAESHLDETAWLESVAMVIADKPTHAWQDTDLAVFEARLGEISRRILNLEVILAEARRRSDGAFDARLLTLTSTDGSELRGALLVPEDAQLKKRAETLLADHPDLLSDEKLRAVVLLLLTEKALGKGESTPRDHAKNHVITRDA
;
A
#
# COMPACT_ATOMS: atom_id res chain seq x y z
N PRO A 1 9.15 33.72 -45.48
CA PRO A 1 9.32 33.89 -46.95
C PRO A 1 10.55 34.77 -47.19
N PHE A 2 11.47 34.33 -48.06
CA PHE A 2 12.67 35.11 -48.34
C PHE A 2 12.29 36.45 -48.99
N GLY A 3 12.81 37.56 -48.46
CA GLY A 3 12.58 38.91 -48.99
C GLY A 3 11.41 39.71 -48.38
N MET A 4 10.79 39.24 -47.30
CA MET A 4 9.73 40.00 -46.62
C MET A 4 10.27 41.06 -45.66
N ARG A 5 9.48 42.13 -45.46
CA ARG A 5 9.74 43.15 -44.44
C ARG A 5 9.56 42.55 -43.03
N GLU A 6 10.49 42.84 -42.13
CA GLU A 6 10.48 42.37 -40.73
C GLU A 6 9.14 42.49 -40.00
N PRO A 7 8.34 43.57 -40.14
CA PRO A 7 7.06 43.71 -39.42
C PRO A 7 5.99 42.68 -39.81
N VAL A 8 6.11 42.06 -40.98
CA VAL A 8 5.13 41.10 -41.50
C VAL A 8 5.42 39.68 -40.98
N LEU A 9 6.66 39.41 -40.57
CA LEU A 9 7.11 38.11 -40.11
C LEU A 9 6.35 37.61 -38.86
N PRO A 10 6.13 38.44 -37.82
CA PRO A 10 5.26 38.12 -36.67
C PRO A 10 3.88 37.62 -37.05
N LEU A 11 3.20 38.37 -37.95
CA LEU A 11 1.83 38.09 -38.36
C LEU A 11 1.72 36.75 -39.09
N LEU A 12 2.69 36.46 -39.96
CA LEU A 12 2.74 35.18 -40.66
C LEU A 12 3.08 34.02 -39.72
N LEU A 13 3.99 34.23 -38.77
CA LEU A 13 4.32 33.22 -37.77
C LEU A 13 3.09 32.86 -36.93
N LEU A 14 2.34 33.88 -36.48
CA LEU A 14 1.09 33.69 -35.74
C LEU A 14 0.06 32.94 -36.59
N ALA A 15 -0.14 33.36 -37.84
CA ALA A 15 -1.08 32.72 -38.75
C ALA A 15 -0.73 31.24 -38.99
N VAL A 16 0.55 30.91 -39.14
CA VAL A 16 1.02 29.53 -39.31
C VAL A 16 0.82 28.71 -38.03
N LEU A 17 1.16 29.27 -36.86
CA LEU A 17 0.98 28.59 -35.56
C LEU A 17 -0.50 28.33 -35.23
N LEU A 18 -1.40 29.22 -35.65
CA LEU A 18 -2.85 29.08 -35.48
C LEU A 18 -3.49 28.17 -36.53
N LYS A 19 -2.97 28.16 -37.76
CA LYS A 19 -3.48 27.31 -38.85
C LYS A 19 -3.10 25.84 -38.67
N TYR A 20 -1.94 25.58 -38.08
CA TYR A 20 -1.40 24.22 -37.90
C TYR A 20 -1.15 23.91 -36.42
N PRO A 21 -2.19 23.95 -35.57
CA PRO A 21 -2.03 23.63 -34.16
C PRO A 21 -1.64 22.16 -33.97
N GLU A 22 -2.02 21.28 -34.90
CA GLU A 22 -1.86 19.83 -34.70
C GLU A 22 -0.48 19.32 -35.12
N THR A 23 0.22 20.11 -35.96
CA THR A 23 1.49 19.70 -36.55
C THR A 23 2.69 20.55 -36.16
N MET A 24 2.48 21.62 -35.38
CA MET A 24 3.56 22.44 -34.87
C MET A 24 3.48 22.48 -33.37
N ASN A 25 4.61 22.35 -32.68
CA ASN A 25 4.74 22.46 -31.22
C ASN A 25 5.68 23.62 -30.89
N LEU A 26 5.32 24.42 -29.88
CA LEU A 26 6.08 25.62 -29.47
C LEU A 26 6.73 25.29 -28.14
N TYR A 27 8.02 25.57 -28.01
CA TYR A 27 8.76 25.38 -26.77
C TYR A 27 9.45 26.68 -26.39
N ARG A 28 9.52 26.94 -25.09
CA ARG A 28 10.25 28.06 -24.48
C ARG A 28 11.32 27.48 -23.58
N GLU A 29 12.59 27.72 -23.90
CA GLU A 29 13.76 27.19 -23.15
C GLU A 29 13.66 25.67 -22.93
N GLY A 30 13.23 24.94 -23.97
CA GLY A 30 13.03 23.48 -23.94
C GLY A 30 11.75 23.01 -23.23
N SER A 31 10.93 23.91 -22.68
CA SER A 31 9.64 23.57 -22.06
C SER A 31 8.50 23.75 -23.04
N PHE A 32 7.62 22.75 -23.15
CA PHE A 32 6.47 22.82 -24.06
C PHE A 32 5.47 23.91 -23.65
N VAL A 33 5.00 24.68 -24.63
CA VAL A 33 3.99 25.73 -24.46
C VAL A 33 2.63 25.22 -24.95
N PRO A 34 1.69 24.91 -24.05
CA PRO A 34 0.43 24.26 -24.41
C PRO A 34 -0.61 25.20 -25.02
N VAL A 35 -0.57 26.49 -24.66
CA VAL A 35 -1.51 27.50 -25.14
C VAL A 35 -0.74 28.71 -25.60
N LEU A 36 -0.99 29.15 -26.84
CA LEU A 36 -0.44 30.37 -27.37
C LEU A 36 -1.31 31.54 -26.91
N ASN A 37 -0.94 32.17 -25.78
CA ASN A 37 -1.59 33.39 -25.31
C ASN A 37 -0.84 34.65 -25.79
N ILE A 38 -1.46 35.82 -25.60
CA ILE A 38 -0.89 37.11 -26.02
C ILE A 38 0.48 37.33 -25.38
N GLU A 39 0.61 37.09 -24.07
CA GLU A 39 1.87 37.25 -23.32
C GLU A 39 3.01 36.39 -23.90
N THR A 40 2.74 35.11 -24.18
CA THR A 40 3.71 34.20 -24.79
C THR A 40 4.13 34.71 -26.16
N PHE A 41 3.17 35.19 -26.95
CA PHE A 41 3.45 35.71 -28.28
C PHE A 41 4.27 37.02 -28.22
N GLU A 42 3.99 37.93 -27.30
CA GLU A 42 4.79 39.14 -27.08
C GLU A 42 6.24 38.79 -26.69
N ILE A 43 6.43 37.82 -25.80
CA ILE A 43 7.77 37.37 -25.40
C ILE A 43 8.47 36.68 -26.58
N LEU A 44 7.76 35.88 -27.39
CA LEU A 44 8.27 35.26 -28.61
C LEU A 44 8.76 36.32 -29.61
N MET A 45 8.05 37.44 -29.74
CA MET A 45 8.44 38.54 -30.63
C MET A 45 9.64 39.32 -30.10
N ARG A 46 9.72 39.53 -28.79
CA ARG A 46 10.81 40.29 -28.16
C ARG A 46 12.10 39.47 -28.01
N ARG A 47 11.97 38.15 -27.82
CA ARG A 47 13.07 37.20 -27.56
C ARG A 47 12.87 35.87 -28.29
N PRO A 48 12.91 35.86 -29.64
CA PRO A 48 12.73 34.65 -30.42
C PRO A 48 13.76 33.57 -30.14
N GLU A 49 14.98 33.94 -29.70
CA GLU A 49 16.07 33.02 -29.35
C GLU A 49 15.74 32.07 -28.19
N LYS A 50 14.76 32.42 -27.36
CA LYS A 50 14.28 31.58 -26.25
C LYS A 50 13.28 30.53 -26.71
N PHE A 51 12.78 30.61 -27.94
CA PHE A 51 11.75 29.72 -28.43
C PHE A 51 12.26 28.82 -29.53
N SER A 52 11.73 27.60 -29.56
CA SER A 52 11.93 26.67 -30.65
C SER A 52 10.59 26.13 -31.12
N ILE A 53 10.46 25.98 -32.43
CA ILE A 53 9.28 25.39 -33.05
C ILE A 53 9.69 24.03 -33.59
N LYS A 54 9.01 22.96 -33.15
CA LYS A 54 9.18 21.63 -33.73
C LYS A 54 7.99 21.34 -34.61
N PHE A 55 8.25 20.99 -35.86
CA PHE A 55 7.24 20.39 -36.71
C PHE A 55 7.10 18.92 -36.36
N PHE A 56 5.89 18.50 -36.04
CA PHE A 56 5.54 17.16 -35.65
C PHE A 56 4.41 16.69 -36.55
N LYS A 57 4.61 15.60 -37.30
CA LYS A 57 3.54 14.99 -38.08
C LYS A 57 3.23 13.64 -37.47
N LEU A 58 1.98 13.47 -37.03
CA LEU A 58 1.42 12.15 -36.72
C LEU A 58 1.25 11.44 -38.05
N ASP A 59 2.17 10.54 -38.39
CA ASP A 59 2.06 9.69 -39.57
C ASP A 59 2.22 8.22 -39.15
N GLY A 60 1.35 7.36 -39.69
CA GLY A 60 1.44 5.91 -39.58
C GLY A 60 1.32 5.39 -38.14
N LEU A 61 2.39 4.80 -37.62
CA LEU A 61 2.39 4.06 -36.35
C LEU A 61 2.17 4.95 -35.11
N LYS A 62 2.60 6.23 -35.18
CA LYS A 62 2.38 7.18 -34.08
C LYS A 62 0.90 7.55 -33.95
N GLU A 63 0.22 7.69 -35.07
CA GLU A 63 -1.21 7.98 -35.12
C GLU A 63 -2.04 6.80 -34.63
N THR A 64 -1.71 5.57 -35.05
CA THR A 64 -2.39 4.36 -34.56
C THR A 64 -2.15 4.16 -33.07
N PHE A 65 -0.91 4.31 -32.57
CA PHE A 65 -0.62 4.22 -31.14
C PHE A 65 -1.37 5.27 -30.33
N PHE A 66 -1.35 6.53 -30.78
CA PHE A 66 -2.07 7.61 -30.11
C PHE A 66 -3.58 7.35 -30.07
N THR A 67 -4.17 6.94 -31.20
CA THR A 67 -5.60 6.62 -31.29
C THR A 67 -5.98 5.44 -30.41
N GLU A 68 -5.16 4.39 -30.34
CA GLU A 68 -5.41 3.22 -29.49
C GLU A 68 -5.26 3.55 -28.00
N LEU A 69 -4.27 4.38 -27.63
CA LEU A 69 -4.17 4.91 -26.28
C LEU A 69 -5.39 5.77 -25.93
N GLU A 70 -5.74 6.73 -26.79
CA GLU A 70 -6.88 7.62 -26.62
C GLU A 70 -8.16 6.82 -26.39
N LYS A 71 -8.46 5.86 -27.28
CA LYS A 71 -9.59 4.94 -27.12
C LYS A 71 -9.55 4.25 -25.77
N ALA A 72 -8.44 3.65 -25.37
CA ALA A 72 -8.36 2.90 -24.13
C ALA A 72 -8.50 3.74 -22.86
N PHE A 73 -8.03 4.99 -22.87
CA PHE A 73 -8.27 5.94 -21.77
C PHE A 73 -9.75 6.31 -21.66
N PHE A 74 -10.47 6.43 -22.78
CA PHE A 74 -11.86 6.89 -22.81
C PHE A 74 -12.92 5.77 -22.76
N THR A 75 -12.63 4.54 -23.22
CA THR A 75 -13.62 3.45 -23.33
C THR A 75 -13.72 2.52 -22.12
N GLY A 76 -12.93 2.72 -21.05
CA GLY A 76 -13.32 2.26 -19.71
C GLY A 76 -12.43 1.24 -18.99
N ASN A 77 -11.16 1.06 -19.37
CA ASN A 77 -10.25 0.15 -18.65
C ASN A 77 -9.41 0.80 -17.54
N LEU A 78 -9.44 2.13 -17.42
CA LEU A 78 -8.74 2.90 -16.40
C LEU A 78 -9.73 3.76 -15.60
N SER A 79 -9.30 4.18 -14.39
CA SER A 79 -10.11 4.94 -13.45
C SER A 79 -10.86 6.12 -14.12
N PRO A 80 -12.09 6.47 -13.70
CA PRO A 80 -12.83 7.63 -14.22
C PRO A 80 -12.04 8.95 -14.19
N THR A 81 -10.97 9.03 -13.39
CA THR A 81 -10.03 10.16 -13.30
C THR A 81 -9.37 10.52 -14.65
N TYR A 82 -9.29 9.61 -15.63
CA TYR A 82 -8.75 9.93 -16.98
C TYR A 82 -9.78 10.55 -17.95
N ARG A 83 -11.06 10.67 -17.56
CA ARG A 83 -12.15 11.10 -18.47
C ARG A 83 -12.48 12.60 -18.41
N GLU A 84 -11.50 13.46 -18.63
CA GLU A 84 -11.78 14.88 -18.96
C GLU A 84 -11.93 15.04 -20.51
N ALA A 85 -12.96 15.76 -20.96
CA ALA A 85 -13.65 15.60 -22.25
C ALA A 85 -12.96 16.08 -23.56
N SER A 86 -13.16 15.27 -24.63
CA SER A 86 -13.66 15.55 -26.01
C SER A 86 -12.84 16.26 -27.12
N GLN A 87 -12.73 15.55 -28.27
CA GLN A 87 -12.86 15.96 -29.71
C GLN A 87 -11.85 16.86 -30.46
N ASN A 88 -10.56 16.95 -30.11
CA ASN A 88 -9.60 17.61 -31.04
C ASN A 88 -8.25 16.87 -31.06
N MET A 89 -7.87 16.40 -32.26
CA MET A 89 -6.71 15.54 -32.52
C MET A 89 -5.47 16.41 -32.82
N GLY A 90 -4.79 16.85 -31.76
CA GLY A 90 -3.95 18.05 -31.86
C GLY A 90 -2.89 18.41 -30.83
N ARG A 91 -2.33 19.64 -30.88
CA ARG A 91 -1.59 20.25 -29.72
C ARG A 91 -2.45 20.14 -28.45
N SER A 92 -3.76 20.32 -28.62
CA SER A 92 -4.77 20.11 -27.59
C SER A 92 -4.98 18.62 -27.28
N GLY A 93 -4.97 17.74 -28.29
CA GLY A 93 -5.12 16.28 -28.15
C GLY A 93 -3.98 15.57 -27.43
N LEU A 94 -2.72 15.84 -27.77
CA LEU A 94 -1.55 15.28 -27.09
C LEU A 94 -1.55 15.66 -25.60
N MET A 95 -1.85 16.93 -25.30
CA MET A 95 -1.96 17.38 -23.92
C MET A 95 -3.15 16.79 -23.18
N LYS A 96 -4.23 16.39 -23.87
CA LYS A 96 -5.37 15.69 -23.25
C LYS A 96 -5.01 14.28 -22.79
N VAL A 97 -4.08 13.60 -23.44
CA VAL A 97 -3.59 12.29 -22.97
C VAL A 97 -2.51 12.45 -21.90
N ILE A 98 -1.61 13.40 -22.09
CA ILE A 98 -0.42 13.54 -21.24
C ILE A 98 -0.73 14.23 -19.91
N ARG A 99 -1.64 15.22 -19.88
CA ARG A 99 -1.99 15.90 -18.61
C ARG A 99 -2.59 14.94 -17.60
N PRO A 100 -3.62 14.12 -17.92
CA PRO A 100 -4.15 13.13 -16.99
C PRO A 100 -3.10 12.12 -16.57
N LEU A 101 -2.26 11.65 -17.50
CA LEU A 101 -1.15 10.75 -17.19
C LEU A 101 -0.19 11.32 -16.13
N VAL A 102 0.35 12.51 -16.38
CA VAL A 102 1.29 13.16 -15.46
C VAL A 102 0.60 13.51 -14.13
N LYS A 103 -0.63 14.02 -14.19
CA LYS A 103 -1.44 14.34 -13.00
C LYS A 103 -1.65 13.09 -12.16
N ASN A 104 -2.09 11.98 -12.74
CA ASN A 104 -2.39 10.77 -11.99
C ASN A 104 -1.12 10.16 -11.39
N VAL A 105 -0.04 10.08 -12.16
CA VAL A 105 1.26 9.64 -11.65
C VAL A 105 1.78 10.53 -10.51
N ALA A 106 1.57 11.85 -10.58
CA ALA A 106 1.93 12.77 -9.51
C ALA A 106 1.06 12.60 -8.24
N HIS A 107 -0.22 12.25 -8.41
CA HIS A 107 -1.17 12.00 -7.32
C HIS A 107 -1.03 10.60 -6.70
N LEU A 108 -0.25 9.70 -7.31
CA LEU A 108 0.01 8.39 -6.72
C LEU A 108 0.59 8.52 -5.31
N PRO A 109 0.21 7.63 -4.37
CA PRO A 109 0.78 7.57 -3.04
C PRO A 109 2.31 7.55 -3.09
N ARG A 110 2.96 8.10 -2.06
CA ARG A 110 4.42 8.06 -1.93
C ARG A 110 4.94 6.62 -1.90
N TYR A 111 4.17 5.69 -1.34
CA TYR A 111 4.44 4.25 -1.41
C TYR A 111 4.59 3.76 -2.85
N THR A 112 3.55 3.93 -3.68
CA THR A 112 3.58 3.52 -5.09
C THR A 112 4.75 4.13 -5.86
N ARG A 113 5.15 5.35 -5.52
CA ARG A 113 6.27 6.03 -6.18
C ARG A 113 7.66 5.51 -5.80
N LYS A 114 7.79 4.81 -4.67
CA LYS A 114 9.09 4.37 -4.12
C LYS A 114 9.23 2.85 -4.03
N THR A 115 8.12 2.12 -4.09
CA THR A 115 8.13 0.68 -3.97
C THR A 115 8.89 0.00 -5.12
N LYS A 116 9.59 -1.08 -4.79
CA LYS A 116 10.21 -1.99 -5.74
C LYS A 116 9.38 -3.25 -5.98
N SER A 117 8.20 -3.37 -5.35
CA SER A 117 7.29 -4.51 -5.49
C SER A 117 6.48 -4.51 -6.81
N ILE A 118 6.75 -3.56 -7.69
CA ILE A 118 6.15 -3.42 -9.03
C ILE A 118 7.17 -3.80 -10.11
N SER A 119 6.68 -4.16 -11.29
CA SER A 119 7.51 -4.56 -12.44
C SER A 119 8.58 -3.52 -12.79
N VAL A 120 9.68 -3.99 -13.40
CA VAL A 120 10.78 -3.11 -13.84
C VAL A 120 10.27 -2.10 -14.85
N GLU A 121 9.36 -2.51 -15.74
CA GLU A 121 8.66 -1.63 -16.67
C GLU A 121 7.83 -0.56 -15.96
N ALA A 122 7.09 -0.89 -14.91
CA ALA A 122 6.35 0.09 -14.12
C ALA A 122 7.24 1.11 -13.43
N GLN A 123 8.38 0.66 -12.88
CA GLN A 123 9.37 1.58 -12.28
C GLN A 123 9.98 2.52 -13.32
N ASN A 124 10.31 2.00 -14.50
CA ASN A 124 10.86 2.80 -15.60
C ASN A 124 9.82 3.77 -16.15
N LEU A 125 8.57 3.33 -16.31
CA LEU A 125 7.44 4.15 -16.73
C LEU A 125 7.26 5.34 -15.78
N LEU A 126 7.22 5.07 -14.47
CA LEU A 126 7.08 6.08 -13.43
C LEU A 126 8.19 7.15 -13.51
N LYS A 127 9.45 6.71 -13.57
CA LYS A 127 10.62 7.61 -13.68
C LYS A 127 10.54 8.46 -14.95
N THR A 128 10.12 7.85 -16.05
CA THR A 128 10.02 8.50 -17.36
C THR A 128 8.93 9.58 -17.37
N ILE A 129 7.75 9.28 -16.83
CA ILE A 129 6.64 10.25 -16.76
C ILE A 129 6.99 11.42 -15.83
N LEU A 130 7.64 11.16 -14.69
CA LEU A 130 8.03 12.21 -13.73
C LEU A 130 9.17 13.10 -14.24
N ALA A 131 10.07 12.58 -15.08
CA ALA A 131 11.18 13.33 -15.66
C ALA A 131 10.81 14.05 -16.98
N ALA A 132 9.62 13.81 -17.52
CA ALA A 132 9.21 14.28 -18.84
C ALA A 132 9.13 15.81 -18.91
N ARG A 133 9.83 16.39 -19.89
CA ARG A 133 9.75 17.83 -20.24
C ARG A 133 9.04 18.08 -21.57
N GLU A 134 9.17 17.13 -22.48
CA GLU A 134 8.63 17.22 -23.84
C GLU A 134 7.50 16.17 -24.00
N PRO A 135 6.24 16.60 -24.20
CA PRO A 135 5.09 15.71 -24.28
C PRO A 135 5.16 14.69 -25.44
N ASP A 136 5.63 15.14 -26.60
CA ASP A 136 5.83 14.32 -27.79
C ASP A 136 6.95 13.28 -27.61
N ALA A 137 8.07 13.71 -27.02
CA ALA A 137 9.16 12.80 -26.71
C ALA A 137 8.75 11.75 -25.68
N LEU A 138 7.96 12.15 -24.67
CA LEU A 138 7.41 11.23 -23.68
C LEU A 138 6.64 10.10 -24.36
N LEU A 139 5.59 10.41 -25.12
CA LEU A 139 4.73 9.37 -25.70
C LEU A 139 5.43 8.48 -26.73
N PHE A 140 6.22 9.06 -27.63
CA PHE A 140 6.69 8.35 -28.82
C PHE A 140 8.14 7.89 -28.75
N ARG A 141 8.90 8.32 -27.75
CA ARG A 141 10.29 7.91 -27.57
C ARG A 141 10.52 7.32 -26.18
N ASP A 142 10.12 8.03 -25.14
CA ASP A 142 10.53 7.67 -23.78
C ASP A 142 9.65 6.54 -23.21
N LEU A 143 8.31 6.56 -23.40
CA LEU A 143 7.40 5.47 -23.00
C LEU A 143 7.80 4.12 -23.63
N PRO A 144 8.04 4.02 -24.95
CA PRO A 144 8.34 2.74 -25.57
C PRO A 144 9.69 2.20 -25.10
N ILE A 145 10.69 3.06 -24.92
CA ILE A 145 11.98 2.68 -24.32
C ILE A 145 11.79 2.18 -22.89
N ALA A 146 10.99 2.87 -22.07
CA ALA A 146 10.71 2.48 -20.68
C ALA A 146 10.03 1.10 -20.57
N LEU A 147 9.21 0.74 -21.56
CA LEU A 147 8.52 -0.54 -21.66
C LEU A 147 9.34 -1.63 -22.39
N GLY A 148 10.59 -1.34 -22.77
CA GLY A 148 11.50 -2.30 -23.43
C GLY A 148 11.23 -2.51 -24.92
N LEU A 149 10.52 -1.60 -25.58
CA LEU A 149 10.14 -1.66 -26.99
C LEU A 149 10.73 -0.44 -27.74
N PRO A 150 12.00 -0.47 -28.20
CA PRO A 150 12.55 0.64 -28.97
C PRO A 150 11.81 0.77 -30.31
N LEU A 151 11.26 1.97 -30.57
CA LEU A 151 10.47 2.29 -31.77
C LEU A 151 11.26 2.18 -33.10
N VAL A 152 12.58 2.04 -33.03
CA VAL A 152 13.52 2.29 -34.15
C VAL A 152 13.56 1.14 -35.18
N SER A 153 12.91 0.01 -34.94
CA SER A 153 13.04 -1.18 -35.80
C SER A 153 11.84 -1.47 -36.73
N LEU A 154 10.97 -0.50 -37.05
CA LEU A 154 9.65 -0.81 -37.64
C LEU A 154 9.40 -0.13 -39.00
N LYS A 155 9.42 -0.92 -40.08
CA LYS A 155 8.93 -0.53 -41.41
C LYS A 155 7.41 -0.75 -41.49
N GLN A 156 6.67 0.31 -41.82
CA GLN A 156 5.31 0.48 -42.41
C GLN A 156 4.13 -0.51 -42.19
N THR A 157 4.25 -1.70 -41.58
CA THR A 157 3.14 -2.69 -41.49
C THR A 157 2.69 -3.06 -40.06
N ASP A 158 3.02 -2.23 -39.06
CA ASP A 158 3.00 -2.64 -37.65
C ASP A 158 1.84 -2.04 -36.80
N SER A 159 0.61 -2.03 -37.33
CA SER A 159 -0.59 -1.70 -36.52
C SER A 159 -0.69 -2.57 -35.26
N GLU A 160 -0.26 -3.83 -35.36
CA GLU A 160 -0.25 -4.76 -34.23
C GLU A 160 0.75 -4.37 -33.14
N LYS A 161 1.93 -3.84 -33.49
CA LYS A 161 2.91 -3.38 -32.49
C LYS A 161 2.45 -2.13 -31.76
N ALA A 162 1.73 -1.23 -32.45
CA ALA A 162 1.08 -0.09 -31.81
C ALA A 162 0.06 -0.54 -30.76
N ARG A 163 -0.74 -1.56 -31.08
CA ARG A 163 -1.71 -2.18 -30.15
C ARG A 163 -1.05 -2.90 -28.98
N ILE A 164 0.05 -3.61 -29.23
CA ILE A 164 0.82 -4.28 -28.15
C ILE A 164 1.40 -3.22 -27.21
N LEU A 165 1.99 -2.16 -27.75
CA LEU A 165 2.55 -1.08 -26.95
C LEU A 165 1.48 -0.35 -26.13
N SER A 166 0.32 -0.03 -26.74
CA SER A 166 -0.79 0.60 -26.01
C SER A 166 -1.29 -0.31 -24.90
N ARG A 167 -1.51 -1.61 -25.17
CA ARG A 167 -1.89 -2.61 -24.16
C ARG A 167 -0.88 -2.68 -23.01
N LYS A 168 0.41 -2.82 -23.31
CA LYS A 168 1.47 -2.89 -22.28
C LYS A 168 1.51 -1.61 -21.46
N THR A 169 1.33 -0.44 -22.08
CA THR A 169 1.26 0.85 -21.37
C THR A 169 0.09 0.86 -20.37
N LEU A 170 -1.09 0.42 -20.79
CA LEU A 170 -2.29 0.39 -19.95
C LEU A 170 -2.16 -0.61 -18.80
N GLU A 171 -1.65 -1.81 -19.07
CA GLU A 171 -1.39 -2.84 -18.05
C GLU A 171 -0.42 -2.31 -16.99
N THR A 172 0.64 -1.62 -17.43
CA THR A 172 1.65 -1.04 -16.53
C THR A 172 1.06 0.11 -15.71
N LEU A 173 0.21 0.97 -16.30
CA LEU A 173 -0.48 2.03 -15.56
C LEU A 173 -1.46 1.46 -14.53
N LYS A 174 -2.21 0.43 -14.91
CA LYS A 174 -3.11 -0.28 -13.99
C LYS A 174 -2.34 -0.94 -12.86
N GLU A 175 -1.17 -1.52 -13.13
CA GLU A 175 -0.29 -2.06 -12.11
C GLU A 175 0.13 -1.00 -11.08
N LEU A 176 0.45 0.23 -11.53
CA LEU A 176 0.76 1.36 -10.65
C LEU A 176 -0.44 1.76 -9.78
N GLU A 177 -1.64 1.84 -10.35
CA GLU A 177 -2.87 2.14 -9.61
C GLU A 177 -3.20 1.06 -8.58
N ASP A 178 -3.02 -0.21 -8.95
CA ASP A 178 -3.30 -1.38 -8.09
C ASP A 178 -2.20 -1.61 -7.03
N ALA A 179 -1.05 -0.92 -7.09
CA ALA A 179 0.04 -1.13 -6.15
C ALA A 179 -0.35 -0.80 -4.69
N TYR A 180 -1.07 0.31 -4.48
CA TYR A 180 -1.49 0.72 -3.14
C TYR A 180 -2.66 -0.14 -2.59
N PRO A 181 -3.73 -0.42 -3.36
CA PRO A 181 -4.73 -1.41 -2.97
C PRO A 181 -4.15 -2.81 -2.68
N ARG A 182 -3.09 -3.22 -3.38
CA ARG A 182 -2.36 -4.46 -3.07
C ARG A 182 -1.68 -4.41 -1.69
N LEU A 183 -1.00 -3.31 -1.35
CA LEU A 183 -0.43 -3.11 -0.02
C LEU A 183 -1.50 -3.22 1.06
N LEU A 184 -2.64 -2.53 0.90
CA LEU A 184 -3.72 -2.59 1.87
C LEU A 184 -4.28 -4.01 2.03
N ARG A 185 -4.47 -4.76 0.93
CA ARG A 185 -4.86 -6.17 1.04
C ARG A 185 -3.84 -6.99 1.83
N GLN A 186 -2.54 -6.78 1.61
CA GLN A 186 -1.50 -7.49 2.34
C GLN A 186 -1.53 -7.17 3.85
N ILE A 187 -1.70 -5.89 4.22
CA ILE A 187 -1.90 -5.45 5.61
C ILE A 187 -3.09 -6.19 6.24
N ARG A 188 -4.20 -6.29 5.52
CA ARG A 188 -5.40 -6.98 5.99
C ARG A 188 -5.16 -8.47 6.23
N THR A 189 -4.51 -9.15 5.28
CA THR A 189 -4.17 -10.57 5.42
C THR A 189 -3.28 -10.81 6.64
N MET A 190 -2.25 -9.97 6.84
CA MET A 190 -1.39 -10.06 8.03
C MET A 190 -2.18 -9.83 9.33
N LEU A 191 -3.13 -8.90 9.36
CA LEU A 191 -4.01 -8.69 10.51
C LEU A 191 -4.90 -9.90 10.78
N CYS A 192 -5.51 -10.50 9.75
CA CYS A 192 -6.29 -11.73 9.90
C CYS A 192 -5.47 -12.86 10.50
N GLU A 193 -4.25 -13.07 10.00
CA GLU A 193 -3.34 -14.09 10.53
C GLU A 193 -2.95 -13.80 11.97
N ALA A 194 -2.58 -12.55 12.28
CA ALA A 194 -2.14 -12.15 13.62
C ALA A 194 -3.25 -12.28 14.68
N PHE A 195 -4.51 -12.05 14.30
CA PHE A 195 -5.68 -12.17 15.19
C PHE A 195 -6.43 -13.49 15.02
N GLN A 196 -5.90 -14.44 14.24
CA GLN A 196 -6.46 -15.78 14.00
C GLN A 196 -7.89 -15.78 13.43
N GLU A 197 -8.24 -14.74 12.67
CA GLU A 197 -9.55 -14.61 12.04
C GLU A 197 -9.56 -15.25 10.65
N LYS A 198 -10.51 -16.18 10.43
CA LYS A 198 -10.59 -16.96 9.19
C LYS A 198 -11.21 -16.19 8.03
N GLN A 199 -12.06 -15.21 8.32
CA GLN A 199 -12.79 -14.44 7.32
C GLN A 199 -12.33 -12.99 7.33
N GLU A 200 -11.77 -12.51 6.21
CA GLU A 200 -11.33 -11.11 6.10
C GLU A 200 -12.46 -10.11 6.34
N ALA A 201 -13.70 -10.45 5.93
CA ALA A 201 -14.87 -9.59 6.09
C ALA A 201 -15.27 -9.38 7.56
N GLU A 202 -14.88 -10.29 8.45
CA GLU A 202 -15.21 -10.24 9.88
C GLU A 202 -14.10 -9.57 10.71
N LEU A 203 -12.92 -9.33 10.12
CA LEU A 203 -11.77 -8.75 10.82
C LEU A 203 -12.12 -7.43 11.50
N LYS A 204 -12.75 -6.51 10.76
CA LYS A 204 -13.10 -5.18 11.28
C LYS A 204 -14.13 -5.28 12.41
N SER A 205 -15.17 -6.09 12.27
CA SER A 205 -16.20 -6.23 13.30
C SER A 205 -15.60 -6.84 14.58
N ARG A 206 -14.77 -7.88 14.44
CA ARG A 206 -14.03 -8.49 15.54
C ARG A 206 -13.14 -7.48 16.27
N LEU A 207 -12.29 -6.75 15.55
CA LEU A 207 -11.38 -5.78 16.14
C LEU A 207 -12.12 -4.59 16.77
N ASN A 208 -13.29 -4.20 16.24
CA ASN A 208 -14.14 -3.21 16.87
C ASN A 208 -14.71 -3.69 18.22
N VAL A 209 -15.18 -4.93 18.31
CA VAL A 209 -15.67 -5.52 19.57
C VAL A 209 -14.54 -5.64 20.60
N LEU A 210 -13.35 -6.06 20.15
CA LEU A 210 -12.15 -6.08 20.99
C LEU A 210 -11.78 -4.69 21.48
N GLY A 211 -11.70 -3.73 20.54
CA GLY A 211 -11.34 -2.35 20.79
C GLY A 211 -12.25 -1.71 21.85
N SER A 212 -13.56 -1.78 21.64
CA SER A 212 -14.56 -1.25 22.57
C SER A 212 -14.53 -1.91 23.95
N THR A 213 -14.20 -3.21 24.02
CA THR A 213 -14.06 -3.93 25.29
C THR A 213 -12.82 -3.49 26.08
N LEU A 214 -11.74 -3.16 25.39
CA LEU A 214 -10.42 -2.90 25.98
C LEU A 214 -10.14 -1.41 26.23
N VAL A 215 -10.85 -0.49 25.59
CA VAL A 215 -10.49 0.95 25.52
C VAL A 215 -10.31 1.62 26.88
N ASP A 216 -11.13 1.26 27.87
CA ASP A 216 -11.09 1.81 29.24
C ASP A 216 -10.22 1.00 30.20
N ARG A 217 -9.73 -0.17 29.77
CA ARG A 217 -8.99 -1.13 30.60
C ARG A 217 -7.49 -1.10 30.34
N VAL A 218 -7.07 -0.65 29.16
CA VAL A 218 -5.67 -0.60 28.75
C VAL A 218 -5.04 0.73 29.18
N ILE A 219 -3.98 0.63 29.98
CA ILE A 219 -3.20 1.78 30.47
C ILE A 219 -2.00 2.05 29.56
N GLU A 220 -1.35 0.99 29.07
CA GLU A 220 -0.14 1.11 28.26
C GLU A 220 -0.40 1.93 26.98
N PRO A 221 0.36 3.02 26.72
CA PRO A 221 0.04 3.98 25.66
C PRO A 221 -0.03 3.41 24.24
N GLU A 222 0.86 2.48 23.87
CA GLU A 222 0.89 1.89 22.53
C GLU A 222 -0.32 1.00 22.27
N LEU A 223 -0.65 0.09 23.19
CA LEU A 223 -1.83 -0.76 23.11
C LEU A 223 -3.11 0.08 23.17
N LYS A 224 -3.13 1.15 23.99
CA LYS A 224 -4.28 2.04 24.07
C LYS A 224 -4.54 2.76 22.75
N ARG A 225 -3.50 3.18 22.02
CA ARG A 225 -3.64 3.74 20.67
C ARG A 225 -4.20 2.72 19.70
N PHE A 226 -3.68 1.49 19.71
CA PHE A 226 -4.17 0.42 18.83
C PHE A 226 -5.65 0.10 19.09
N VAL A 227 -6.01 -0.10 20.36
CA VAL A 227 -7.38 -0.42 20.79
C VAL A 227 -8.37 0.68 20.40
N ARG A 228 -7.96 1.95 20.48
CA ARG A 228 -8.78 3.08 20.03
C ARG A 228 -8.99 3.06 18.52
N ALA A 229 -7.93 2.91 17.73
CA ALA A 229 -8.05 2.81 16.27
C ALA A 229 -8.90 1.60 15.85
N ALA A 230 -8.72 0.46 16.52
CA ALA A 230 -9.53 -0.74 16.28
C ALA A 230 -11.02 -0.51 16.56
N ALA A 231 -11.38 0.36 17.51
CA ALA A 231 -12.76 0.70 17.89
C ALA A 231 -13.42 1.79 17.00
N GLU A 232 -12.74 2.31 15.98
CA GLU A 232 -13.26 3.34 15.08
C GLU A 232 -14.26 2.76 14.06
N SER A 233 -15.48 2.49 14.52
CA SER A 233 -16.54 1.88 13.70
C SER A 233 -17.14 2.78 12.62
N HIS A 234 -16.97 4.10 12.73
CA HIS A 234 -17.55 5.10 11.82
C HIS A 234 -16.77 5.27 10.50
N LEU A 235 -15.51 4.80 10.44
CA LEU A 235 -14.70 4.86 9.24
C LEU A 235 -15.15 3.83 8.22
N ASP A 236 -14.87 4.06 6.93
CA ASP A 236 -15.00 3.01 5.92
C ASP A 236 -13.91 1.94 6.11
N GLU A 237 -13.95 0.86 5.32
CA GLU A 237 -12.98 -0.25 5.46
C GLU A 237 -11.54 0.20 5.20
N THR A 238 -11.34 1.05 4.20
CA THR A 238 -10.01 1.51 3.75
C THR A 238 -9.40 2.44 4.78
N ALA A 239 -10.13 3.48 5.19
CA ALA A 239 -9.70 4.45 6.18
C ALA A 239 -9.48 3.82 7.55
N TRP A 240 -10.32 2.84 7.95
CA TRP A 240 -10.11 2.08 9.17
C TRP A 240 -8.79 1.28 9.11
N LEU A 241 -8.53 0.59 8.00
CA LEU A 241 -7.30 -0.18 7.83
C LEU A 241 -6.05 0.71 7.82
N GLU A 242 -6.14 1.88 7.18
CA GLU A 242 -5.09 2.89 7.20
C GLU A 242 -4.83 3.43 8.61
N SER A 243 -5.89 3.69 9.40
CA SER A 243 -5.81 4.13 10.80
C SER A 243 -5.09 3.09 11.67
N VAL A 244 -5.52 1.83 11.59
CA VAL A 244 -4.90 0.71 12.34
C VAL A 244 -3.44 0.53 11.94
N ALA A 245 -3.14 0.51 10.64
CA ALA A 245 -1.78 0.36 10.14
C ALA A 245 -0.88 1.54 10.54
N MET A 246 -1.40 2.77 10.52
CA MET A 246 -0.69 3.95 10.96
C MET A 246 -0.28 3.86 12.42
N VAL A 247 -1.17 3.38 13.29
CA VAL A 247 -0.87 3.24 14.72
C VAL A 247 0.19 2.16 14.97
N ILE A 248 0.15 1.04 14.24
CA ILE A 248 1.13 -0.04 14.40
C ILE A 248 2.51 0.40 13.88
N ALA A 249 2.57 1.03 12.70
CA ALA A 249 3.84 1.42 12.07
C ALA A 249 4.35 2.81 12.48
N ASP A 250 3.57 3.57 13.25
CA ASP A 250 3.80 5.00 13.57
C ASP A 250 4.03 5.88 12.33
N LYS A 251 3.36 5.53 11.22
CA LYS A 251 3.54 6.18 9.92
C LYS A 251 2.35 5.90 9.00
N PRO A 252 1.83 6.91 8.28
CA PRO A 252 0.70 6.68 7.39
C PRO A 252 1.09 5.81 6.18
N THR A 253 0.24 4.85 5.84
CA THR A 253 0.42 3.82 4.79
C THR A 253 0.78 4.40 3.42
N HIS A 254 0.17 5.53 3.03
CA HIS A 254 0.47 6.19 1.76
C HIS A 254 1.92 6.70 1.66
N ALA A 255 2.63 6.84 2.78
CA ALA A 255 4.02 7.31 2.87
C ALA A 255 5.05 6.19 3.12
N TRP A 256 4.62 4.93 3.11
CA TRP A 256 5.49 3.79 3.36
C TRP A 256 6.51 3.56 2.23
N GLN A 257 7.52 2.77 2.55
CA GLN A 257 8.48 2.13 1.67
C GLN A 257 8.44 0.62 1.97
N ASP A 258 9.10 -0.18 1.13
CA ASP A 258 9.11 -1.64 1.29
C ASP A 258 9.69 -2.09 2.65
N THR A 259 10.62 -1.31 3.22
CA THR A 259 11.16 -1.56 4.56
C THR A 259 10.16 -1.32 5.68
N ASP A 260 9.23 -0.37 5.49
CA ASP A 260 8.22 -0.06 6.50
C ASP A 260 7.22 -1.21 6.65
N LEU A 261 6.97 -1.97 5.58
CA LEU A 261 6.12 -3.16 5.61
C LEU A 261 6.70 -4.26 6.52
N ALA A 262 8.01 -4.49 6.46
CA ALA A 262 8.69 -5.44 7.34
C ALA A 262 8.68 -4.97 8.81
N VAL A 263 8.83 -3.66 9.04
CA VAL A 263 8.70 -3.07 10.39
C VAL A 263 7.27 -3.24 10.92
N PHE A 264 6.27 -3.02 10.06
CA PHE A 264 4.87 -3.23 10.40
C PHE A 264 4.61 -4.68 10.81
N GLU A 265 5.10 -5.66 10.05
CA GLU A 265 4.92 -7.09 10.34
C GLU A 265 5.48 -7.47 11.73
N ALA A 266 6.70 -7.03 12.04
CA ALA A 266 7.33 -7.28 13.33
C ALA A 266 6.54 -6.66 14.49
N ARG A 267 6.12 -5.39 14.34
CA ARG A 267 5.32 -4.68 15.36
C ARG A 267 3.93 -5.26 15.52
N LEU A 268 3.30 -5.68 14.43
CA LEU A 268 2.00 -6.33 14.46
C LEU A 268 2.06 -7.62 15.30
N GLY A 269 3.10 -8.44 15.11
CA GLY A 269 3.29 -9.66 15.90
C GLY A 269 3.45 -9.41 17.41
N GLU A 270 4.08 -8.30 17.80
CA GLU A 270 4.20 -7.90 19.20
C GLU A 270 2.86 -7.41 19.77
N ILE A 271 2.21 -6.47 19.07
CA ILE A 271 0.94 -5.87 19.50
C ILE A 271 -0.16 -6.92 19.56
N SER A 272 -0.31 -7.76 18.52
CA SER A 272 -1.34 -8.80 18.48
C SER A 272 -1.18 -9.77 19.64
N ARG A 273 0.04 -10.24 19.93
CA ARG A 273 0.34 -11.11 21.07
C ARG A 273 -0.07 -10.45 22.39
N ARG A 274 0.30 -9.18 22.60
CA ARG A 274 -0.04 -8.44 23.82
C ARG A 274 -1.55 -8.26 23.97
N ILE A 275 -2.28 -7.96 22.89
CA ILE A 275 -3.74 -7.82 22.91
C ILE A 275 -4.45 -9.15 23.16
N LEU A 276 -4.05 -10.23 22.48
CA LEU A 276 -4.61 -11.57 22.68
C LEU A 276 -4.36 -12.06 24.12
N ASN A 277 -3.19 -11.75 24.69
CA ASN A 277 -2.88 -12.04 26.09
C ASN A 277 -3.83 -11.30 27.04
N LEU A 278 -4.13 -10.03 26.78
CA LEU A 278 -5.11 -9.26 27.55
C LEU A 278 -6.53 -9.83 27.41
N GLU A 279 -6.90 -10.29 26.22
CA GLU A 279 -8.20 -10.93 25.99
C GLU A 279 -8.35 -12.20 26.84
N VAL A 280 -7.32 -13.05 26.90
CA VAL A 280 -7.31 -14.26 27.74
C VAL A 280 -7.47 -13.91 29.21
N ILE A 281 -6.72 -12.91 29.69
CA ILE A 281 -6.80 -12.42 31.07
C ILE A 281 -8.23 -11.97 31.40
N LEU A 282 -8.86 -11.19 30.51
CA LEU A 282 -10.21 -10.68 30.73
C LEU A 282 -11.29 -11.75 30.64
N ALA A 283 -11.14 -12.72 29.75
CA ALA A 283 -12.07 -13.84 29.64
C ALA A 283 -12.10 -14.65 30.95
N GLU A 284 -10.95 -14.91 31.56
CA GLU A 284 -10.87 -15.65 32.81
C GLU A 284 -11.40 -14.83 34.00
N ALA A 285 -11.10 -13.52 34.05
CA ALA A 285 -11.65 -12.62 35.06
C ALA A 285 -13.19 -12.55 35.02
N ARG A 286 -13.79 -12.57 33.82
CA ARG A 286 -15.26 -12.58 33.65
C ARG A 286 -15.92 -13.87 34.12
N ARG A 287 -15.26 -15.02 33.96
CA ARG A 287 -15.82 -16.34 34.32
C ARG A 287 -16.02 -16.53 35.82
N ARG A 288 -15.26 -15.82 36.67
CA ARG A 288 -15.22 -16.05 38.12
C ARG A 288 -15.79 -14.88 38.92
N SER A 289 -16.75 -14.17 38.32
CA SER A 289 -17.51 -13.03 38.85
C SER A 289 -17.72 -13.05 40.37
N ASP A 290 -16.78 -12.49 41.16
CA ASP A 290 -17.02 -12.04 42.55
C ASP A 290 -15.88 -11.28 43.27
N GLY A 291 -15.02 -10.52 42.57
CA GLY A 291 -14.01 -9.72 43.28
C GLY A 291 -13.02 -8.95 42.41
N ALA A 292 -12.28 -8.02 43.02
CA ALA A 292 -11.09 -7.43 42.42
C ALA A 292 -9.98 -8.49 42.46
N PHE A 293 -9.68 -9.09 41.30
CA PHE A 293 -8.58 -10.04 41.15
C PHE A 293 -7.47 -9.40 40.33
N ASP A 294 -6.23 -9.57 40.77
CA ASP A 294 -5.05 -9.26 39.95
C ASP A 294 -4.78 -10.46 39.04
N ALA A 295 -5.12 -10.32 37.76
CA ALA A 295 -5.00 -11.39 36.79
C ALA A 295 -3.67 -11.30 36.06
N ARG A 296 -2.86 -12.37 36.13
CA ARG A 296 -1.54 -12.47 35.51
C ARG A 296 -1.54 -13.60 34.50
N LEU A 297 -0.96 -13.38 33.32
CA LEU A 297 -0.76 -14.45 32.34
C LEU A 297 0.58 -15.13 32.59
N LEU A 298 0.57 -16.46 32.66
CA LEU A 298 1.78 -17.27 32.58
C LEU A 298 1.90 -17.89 31.18
N THR A 299 3.11 -17.90 30.65
CA THR A 299 3.48 -18.57 29.40
C THR A 299 4.70 -19.42 29.69
N LEU A 300 4.58 -20.73 29.48
CA LEU A 300 5.71 -21.65 29.47
C LEU A 300 6.01 -22.01 28.03
N THR A 301 7.26 -21.78 27.62
CA THR A 301 7.77 -22.17 26.30
C THR A 301 8.76 -23.30 26.49
N SER A 302 8.47 -24.45 25.90
CA SER A 302 9.32 -25.64 25.96
C SER A 302 10.43 -25.59 24.90
N THR A 303 11.44 -26.45 25.03
CA THR A 303 12.58 -26.52 24.09
C THR A 303 12.18 -26.97 22.68
N ASP A 304 11.04 -27.62 22.54
CA ASP A 304 10.44 -28.00 21.26
C ASP A 304 9.66 -26.86 20.59
N GLY A 305 9.58 -25.68 21.24
CA GLY A 305 8.83 -24.52 20.77
C GLY A 305 7.34 -24.56 21.09
N SER A 306 6.85 -25.58 21.81
CA SER A 306 5.46 -25.60 22.29
C SER A 306 5.26 -24.57 23.39
N GLU A 307 4.09 -23.92 23.37
CA GLU A 307 3.72 -22.91 24.37
C GLU A 307 2.46 -23.32 25.14
N LEU A 308 2.58 -23.41 26.46
CA LEU A 308 1.46 -23.56 27.38
C LEU A 308 1.13 -22.19 27.98
N ARG A 309 -0.11 -21.72 27.79
CA ARG A 309 -0.54 -20.40 28.23
C ARG A 309 -1.77 -20.51 29.13
N GLY A 310 -1.82 -19.70 30.19
CA GLY A 310 -3.07 -19.51 30.92
C GLY A 310 -3.00 -18.41 31.97
N ALA A 311 -4.18 -17.87 32.29
CA ALA A 311 -4.33 -16.79 33.25
C ALA A 311 -4.44 -17.34 34.68
N LEU A 312 -3.61 -16.82 35.56
CA LEU A 312 -3.73 -16.98 37.00
C LEU A 312 -4.42 -15.75 37.59
N LEU A 313 -5.48 -16.00 38.34
CA LEU A 313 -6.14 -15.00 39.15
C LEU A 313 -5.49 -15.02 40.53
N VAL A 314 -4.81 -13.93 40.88
CA VAL A 314 -4.23 -13.76 42.21
C VAL A 314 -5.28 -13.03 43.06
N PRO A 315 -5.89 -13.71 44.07
CA PRO A 315 -6.77 -13.04 45.01
C PRO A 315 -5.96 -12.06 45.86
N GLU A 316 -6.50 -10.87 46.09
CA GLU A 316 -5.97 -9.94 47.11
C GLU A 316 -6.37 -10.41 48.52
N ASP A 317 -5.83 -11.56 48.93
CA ASP A 317 -6.06 -12.14 50.26
C ASP A 317 -4.76 -12.13 51.08
N ALA A 318 -4.72 -11.25 52.08
CA ALA A 318 -3.58 -11.08 52.97
C ALA A 318 -3.27 -12.34 53.81
N GLN A 319 -4.27 -13.20 54.08
CA GLN A 319 -4.07 -14.46 54.81
C GLN A 319 -3.42 -15.51 53.90
N LEU A 320 -3.87 -15.63 52.65
CA LEU A 320 -3.24 -16.53 51.67
C LEU A 320 -1.79 -16.12 51.39
N LYS A 321 -1.52 -14.82 51.30
CA LYS A 321 -0.15 -14.30 51.13
C LYS A 321 0.75 -14.69 52.31
N LYS A 322 0.29 -14.47 53.56
CA LYS A 322 1.04 -14.89 54.75
C LYS A 322 1.30 -16.40 54.78
N ARG A 323 0.31 -17.22 54.39
CA ARG A 323 0.47 -18.68 54.35
C ARG A 323 1.48 -19.11 53.28
N ALA A 324 1.50 -18.45 52.13
CA ALA A 324 2.52 -18.68 51.10
C ALA A 324 3.92 -18.27 51.59
N GLU A 325 4.04 -17.14 52.29
CA GLU A 325 5.30 -16.69 52.90
C GLU A 325 5.79 -17.67 53.99
N THR A 326 4.90 -18.25 54.81
CA THR A 326 5.26 -19.30 55.78
C THR A 326 5.77 -20.56 55.09
N LEU A 327 5.10 -21.03 54.03
CA LEU A 327 5.57 -22.19 53.26
C LEU A 327 6.96 -21.98 52.64
N LEU A 328 7.28 -20.76 52.22
CA LEU A 328 8.62 -20.40 51.73
C LEU A 328 9.65 -20.34 52.87
N ALA A 329 9.24 -19.94 54.07
CA ALA A 329 10.12 -19.92 55.25
C ALA A 329 10.43 -21.31 55.79
N ASP A 330 9.47 -22.24 55.71
CA ASP A 330 9.63 -23.64 56.17
C ASP A 330 10.53 -24.47 55.24
N HIS A 331 10.72 -24.02 54.00
CA HIS A 331 11.56 -24.68 52.99
C HIS A 331 12.58 -23.70 52.37
N PRO A 332 13.60 -23.27 53.14
CA PRO A 332 14.60 -22.31 52.65
C PRO A 332 15.39 -22.84 51.46
N ASP A 333 15.49 -24.17 51.32
CA ASP A 333 16.13 -24.86 50.19
C ASP A 333 15.54 -24.46 48.83
N LEU A 334 14.24 -24.13 48.78
CA LEU A 334 13.57 -23.64 47.58
C LEU A 334 14.10 -22.27 47.13
N LEU A 335 14.61 -21.47 48.07
CA LEU A 335 15.18 -20.14 47.83
C LEU A 335 16.71 -20.15 47.68
N SER A 336 17.39 -21.23 48.05
CA SER A 336 18.85 -21.38 47.87
C SER A 336 19.25 -22.26 46.70
N ASP A 337 18.49 -23.32 46.38
CA ASP A 337 18.77 -24.22 45.25
C ASP A 337 17.99 -23.77 44.00
N GLU A 338 18.73 -23.28 42.99
CA GLU A 338 18.18 -22.81 41.72
C GLU A 338 17.50 -23.94 40.92
N LYS A 339 18.07 -25.15 40.93
CA LYS A 339 17.54 -26.29 40.16
C LYS A 339 16.24 -26.80 40.79
N LEU A 340 16.22 -26.93 42.11
CA LEU A 340 15.02 -27.33 42.83
C LEU A 340 13.89 -26.32 42.61
N ARG A 341 14.20 -25.02 42.69
CA ARG A 341 13.22 -23.94 42.44
C ARG A 341 12.63 -24.00 41.04
N ALA A 342 13.47 -24.19 40.02
CA ALA A 342 13.02 -24.28 38.63
C ALA A 342 12.05 -25.45 38.42
N VAL A 343 12.36 -26.63 38.99
CA VAL A 343 11.50 -27.82 38.90
C VAL A 343 10.17 -27.61 39.62
N VAL A 344 10.18 -27.02 40.82
CA VAL A 344 8.95 -26.76 41.58
C VAL A 344 8.06 -25.74 40.87
N LEU A 345 8.62 -24.65 40.34
CA LEU A 345 7.88 -23.66 39.56
C LEU A 345 7.25 -24.27 38.31
N LEU A 346 8.00 -25.12 37.59
CA LEU A 346 7.49 -25.84 36.43
C LEU A 346 6.30 -26.73 36.81
N LEU A 347 6.46 -27.61 37.82
CA LEU A 347 5.40 -28.53 38.26
C LEU A 347 4.15 -27.81 38.77
N LEU A 348 4.32 -26.69 39.50
CA LEU A 348 3.19 -25.87 39.95
C LEU A 348 2.47 -25.22 38.78
N THR A 349 3.22 -24.72 37.80
CA THR A 349 2.65 -24.07 36.62
C THR A 349 1.93 -25.08 35.73
N GLU A 350 2.53 -26.26 35.46
CA GLU A 350 1.88 -27.35 34.75
C GLU A 350 0.63 -27.87 35.47
N LYS A 351 0.64 -28.00 36.80
CA LYS A 351 -0.56 -28.39 37.55
C LYS A 351 -1.65 -27.32 37.57
N ALA A 352 -1.25 -26.05 37.63
CA ALA A 352 -2.19 -24.94 37.62
C ALA A 352 -2.85 -24.76 36.24
N LEU A 353 -2.09 -24.98 35.17
CA LEU A 353 -2.55 -24.84 33.79
C LEU A 353 -3.14 -26.13 33.20
N GLY A 354 -2.72 -27.31 33.69
CA GLY A 354 -3.12 -28.65 33.22
C GLY A 354 -4.44 -29.19 33.77
N LYS A 355 -5.17 -28.44 34.61
CA LYS A 355 -6.55 -28.78 35.01
C LYS A 355 -7.63 -28.32 34.00
N GLY A 356 -7.22 -27.95 32.79
CA GLY A 356 -8.08 -27.50 31.70
C GLY A 356 -8.03 -28.40 30.45
N GLU A 357 -8.11 -29.72 30.57
CA GLU A 357 -8.39 -30.57 29.41
C GLU A 357 -9.90 -30.67 29.16
N SER A 358 -10.37 -29.97 28.13
CA SER A 358 -11.38 -30.45 27.15
C SER A 358 -11.55 -29.35 26.08
N THR A 359 -10.94 -29.53 24.91
CA THR A 359 -11.63 -30.20 23.80
C THR A 359 -10.62 -30.65 22.75
N PRO A 360 -10.66 -31.91 22.29
CA PRO A 360 -10.03 -32.31 21.05
C PRO A 360 -10.92 -31.83 19.89
N ARG A 361 -10.39 -30.97 19.02
CA ARG A 361 -10.97 -30.80 17.68
C ARG A 361 -10.24 -31.75 16.74
N ASP A 362 -11.00 -32.71 16.24
CA ASP A 362 -10.61 -33.66 15.20
C ASP A 362 -9.75 -33.01 14.11
N HIS A 363 -8.48 -33.39 14.06
CA HIS A 363 -7.74 -33.37 12.80
C HIS A 363 -7.95 -34.71 12.12
N ALA A 364 -8.67 -34.63 11.00
CA ALA A 364 -8.91 -35.69 10.05
C ALA A 364 -7.65 -36.53 9.81
N LYS A 365 -7.78 -37.84 10.02
CA LYS A 365 -6.87 -38.83 9.45
C LYS A 365 -6.98 -38.74 7.93
N ASN A 366 -5.90 -38.28 7.30
CA ASN A 366 -5.60 -38.58 5.91
C ASN A 366 -5.57 -40.10 5.73
N HIS A 367 -6.59 -40.66 5.08
CA HIS A 367 -6.47 -41.98 4.47
C HIS A 367 -5.61 -41.84 3.22
N VAL A 368 -4.37 -42.28 3.35
CA VAL A 368 -3.51 -42.66 2.23
C VAL A 368 -4.23 -43.81 1.50
N ILE A 369 -4.70 -43.53 0.29
CA ILE A 369 -5.13 -44.54 -0.67
C ILE A 369 -3.85 -45.19 -1.20
N THR A 370 -3.55 -46.39 -0.71
CA THR A 370 -2.66 -47.33 -1.37
C THR A 370 -3.35 -47.84 -2.64
N ARG A 371 -2.75 -47.54 -3.79
CA ARG A 371 -3.11 -48.07 -5.10
C ARG A 371 -2.12 -49.19 -5.40
N ASP A 372 -2.58 -50.43 -5.36
CA ASP A 372 -1.92 -51.59 -5.98
C ASP A 372 -3.02 -52.52 -6.50
N ALA A 373 -3.25 -52.43 -7.81
CA ALA A 373 -3.76 -53.43 -8.75
C ALA A 373 -3.96 -52.76 -10.12
#